data_AF-A0A830GEA3-F1
#
_entry.id   AF-A0A830GEA3-F1
#
_cell.length_a   1.000
_cell.length_b   1.000
_cell.length_c   1.000
_cell.angle_alpha   90.00
_cell.angle_beta   90.00
_cell.angle_gamma   90.00
#
_symmetry.space_group_name_H-M   'P 1'
#
loop_
_entity.id
_entity.type
_entity.pdbx_description
1 polymer ?
#
loop_
_entity_poly.entity_id
_entity_poly.type
_entity_poly.pdbx_seq_one_letter_code
_entity_poly.pdbx_strand_id
1 'polypeptide(L)'
;MGEHDPTEDESRPRGILTPSDREFLLGHKTDYTDHSKKQKRNRIRRRLRNAILDFSILFEHLEERDRETVFDPDDEAREAYTRGITNMLGFLHLGTIGYYVPFKHMLAEGVNKAEQQLADSDYRMVNVEFNVDPVGRIDVDDVVDKIENDEFEQLTDEELRAFVRLLTESDDFSPDAARENLHAQMEDYVGKVESAAQRREQKVEELSE
;
A
#
# COMPACT_ATOMS: atom_id res chain seq x y z
N MET A 1 16.20 5.77 12.87
CA MET A 1 15.79 7.15 12.54
C MET A 1 14.51 6.98 11.75
N GLY A 2 13.36 7.36 12.32
CA GLY A 2 12.07 7.08 11.67
C GLY A 2 12.04 7.72 10.28
N GLU A 3 11.59 6.96 9.30
CA GLU A 3 11.35 7.45 7.94
C GLU A 3 10.40 8.65 8.04
N HIS A 4 10.82 9.81 7.53
CA HIS A 4 10.00 11.01 7.59
C HIS A 4 8.82 10.84 6.63
N ASP A 5 7.61 10.64 7.16
CA ASP A 5 6.40 10.63 6.34
C ASP A 5 5.90 12.07 6.14
N PRO A 6 6.06 12.68 4.94
CA PRO A 6 5.61 14.03 4.68
C PRO A 6 4.07 14.17 4.75
N THR A 7 3.30 13.08 4.84
CA THR A 7 1.85 13.15 5.07
C THR A 7 1.50 13.57 6.50
N GLU A 8 2.38 13.27 7.46
CA GLU A 8 2.26 13.63 8.88
C GLU A 8 2.93 14.97 9.21
N ASP A 9 3.70 15.53 8.28
CA ASP A 9 4.31 16.85 8.43
C ASP A 9 3.27 17.98 8.39
N GLU A 10 2.98 18.54 9.56
CA GLU A 10 2.07 19.68 9.72
C GLU A 10 2.61 20.98 9.11
N SER A 11 3.93 21.08 8.94
CA SER A 11 4.60 22.26 8.38
C SER A 11 4.49 22.35 6.86
N ARG A 12 4.09 21.26 6.18
CA ARG A 12 3.99 21.25 4.72
C ARG A 12 2.95 22.26 4.21
N PRO A 13 3.21 22.92 3.05
CA PRO A 13 2.27 23.84 2.43
C PRO A 13 0.87 23.24 2.25
N ARG A 14 -0.15 24.09 2.23
CA ARG A 14 -1.55 23.64 2.07
C ARG A 14 -1.73 22.94 0.71
N GLY A 15 -2.45 21.82 0.72
CA GLY A 15 -2.99 21.20 -0.49
C GLY A 15 -4.50 21.43 -0.55
N ILE A 16 -5.24 20.37 -0.88
CA ILE A 16 -6.72 20.33 -0.71
C ILE A 16 -7.09 20.57 0.77
N LEU A 17 -6.32 19.95 1.67
CA LEU A 17 -6.45 20.16 3.11
C LEU A 17 -5.59 21.34 3.56
N THR A 18 -6.15 22.17 4.42
CA THR A 18 -5.37 23.17 5.18
C THR A 18 -4.61 22.49 6.33
N PRO A 19 -3.56 23.10 6.90
CA PRO A 19 -2.87 22.55 8.07
C PRO A 19 -3.85 22.20 9.21
N SER A 20 -4.75 23.12 9.53
CA SER A 20 -5.80 22.87 10.53
C SER A 20 -6.74 21.70 10.15
N ASP A 21 -7.01 21.46 8.86
CA ASP A 21 -7.80 20.30 8.44
C ASP A 21 -7.06 18.99 8.66
N ARG A 22 -5.72 18.98 8.51
CA ARG A 22 -4.87 17.82 8.84
C ARG A 22 -4.86 17.57 10.33
N GLU A 23 -4.57 18.58 11.16
CA GLU A 23 -4.64 18.48 12.63
C GLU A 23 -5.96 17.87 13.11
N PHE A 24 -7.07 18.26 12.47
CA PHE A 24 -8.40 17.76 12.78
C PHE A 24 -8.62 16.30 12.38
N LEU A 25 -8.09 15.87 11.23
CA LEU A 25 -8.25 14.50 10.74
C LEU A 25 -7.28 13.52 11.41
N LEU A 26 -6.05 13.96 11.70
CA LEU A 26 -5.03 13.21 12.43
C LEU A 26 -5.31 13.16 13.94
N GLY A 27 -6.23 13.99 14.44
CA GLY A 27 -6.61 13.99 15.85
C GLY A 27 -5.62 14.71 16.77
N HIS A 28 -4.61 15.39 16.23
CA HIS A 28 -3.64 16.16 17.00
C HIS A 28 -4.27 17.33 17.77
N LYS A 29 -5.42 17.82 17.29
CA LYS A 29 -6.23 18.83 17.98
C LYS A 29 -7.61 18.30 18.34
N THR A 30 -7.92 18.28 19.64
CA THR A 30 -9.12 17.59 20.17
C THR A 30 -10.16 18.54 20.82
N ASP A 31 -9.83 19.81 21.01
CA ASP A 31 -10.64 20.86 21.68
C ASP A 31 -11.81 21.39 20.82
N TYR A 32 -12.38 20.58 19.95
CA TYR A 32 -13.50 20.96 19.11
C TYR A 32 -14.86 20.64 19.76
N THR A 33 -15.74 21.64 19.83
CA THR A 33 -17.17 21.39 20.10
C THR A 33 -17.80 20.59 18.96
N ASP A 34 -18.88 19.86 19.22
CA ASP A 34 -19.57 19.06 18.19
C ASP A 34 -20.02 19.89 16.99
N HIS A 35 -20.47 21.13 17.25
CA HIS A 35 -20.79 22.07 16.19
C HIS A 35 -19.57 22.39 15.32
N SER A 36 -18.42 22.68 15.95
CA SER A 36 -17.17 22.96 15.24
C SER A 36 -16.69 21.75 14.43
N LYS A 37 -16.76 20.53 14.99
CA LYS A 37 -16.44 19.28 14.28
C LYS A 37 -17.30 19.13 13.02
N LYS A 38 -18.62 19.34 13.12
CA LYS A 38 -19.55 19.27 11.99
C LYS A 38 -19.23 20.30 10.92
N GLN A 39 -18.96 21.55 11.32
CA GLN A 39 -18.57 22.60 10.37
C GLN A 39 -17.26 22.27 9.66
N LYS A 40 -16.28 21.72 10.37
CA LYS A 40 -14.98 21.35 9.79
C LYS A 40 -15.11 20.23 8.77
N ARG A 41 -15.84 19.15 9.12
CA ARG A 41 -16.19 18.07 8.17
C ARG A 41 -16.92 18.60 6.94
N ASN A 42 -17.85 19.55 7.10
CA ASN A 42 -18.54 20.17 5.96
C ASN A 42 -17.59 20.93 5.04
N ARG A 43 -16.65 21.70 5.60
CA ARG A 43 -15.65 22.44 4.82
C ARG A 43 -14.72 21.50 4.05
N ILE A 44 -14.20 20.47 4.71
CA ILE A 44 -13.35 19.43 4.08
C ILE A 44 -14.08 18.79 2.90
N ARG A 45 -15.34 18.34 3.09
CA ARG A 45 -16.15 17.75 2.01
C ARG A 45 -16.37 18.71 0.83
N ARG A 46 -16.61 20.00 1.11
CA ARG A 46 -16.78 21.02 0.05
C ARG A 46 -15.47 21.23 -0.73
N ARG A 47 -14.33 21.33 -0.04
CA ARG A 47 -13.02 21.45 -0.70
C ARG A 47 -12.73 20.23 -1.58
N LEU A 48 -12.93 19.02 -1.06
CA LEU A 48 -12.72 17.78 -1.83
C LEU A 48 -13.58 17.75 -3.10
N ARG A 49 -14.86 18.11 -3.01
CA ARG A 49 -15.74 18.16 -4.18
C ARG A 49 -15.24 19.14 -5.24
N ASN A 50 -14.85 20.34 -4.83
CA ASN A 50 -14.32 21.33 -5.77
C ASN A 50 -12.97 20.89 -6.35
N ALA A 51 -12.08 20.33 -5.54
CA ALA A 51 -10.80 19.81 -6.01
C ALA A 51 -10.95 18.68 -7.05
N ILE A 52 -11.96 17.82 -6.90
CA ILE A 52 -12.30 16.81 -7.92
C ILE A 52 -12.71 17.48 -9.24
N LEU A 53 -13.48 18.57 -9.19
CA LEU A 53 -13.87 19.32 -10.41
C LEU A 53 -12.70 20.06 -11.03
N ASP A 54 -11.76 20.55 -10.21
CA ASP A 54 -10.56 21.23 -10.68
C ASP A 54 -9.69 20.31 -11.55
N PHE A 55 -9.73 18.98 -11.36
CA PHE A 55 -9.01 18.04 -12.23
C PHE A 55 -9.48 18.07 -13.68
N SER A 56 -10.73 18.44 -13.98
CA SER A 56 -11.16 18.66 -15.37
C SER A 56 -10.37 19.82 -16.00
N ILE A 57 -10.19 20.91 -15.25
CA ILE A 57 -9.44 22.09 -15.68
C ILE A 57 -7.95 21.75 -15.82
N LEU A 58 -7.38 21.08 -14.82
CA LEU A 58 -5.97 20.68 -14.82
C LEU A 58 -5.65 19.73 -15.98
N PHE A 59 -6.53 18.76 -16.24
CA PHE A 59 -6.31 17.81 -17.33
C PHE A 59 -6.35 18.48 -18.71
N GLU A 60 -7.28 19.41 -18.92
CA GLU A 60 -7.48 20.07 -20.21
C GLU A 60 -6.51 21.23 -20.48
N HIS A 61 -6.00 21.88 -19.42
CA HIS A 61 -5.31 23.17 -19.57
C HIS A 61 -3.93 23.26 -18.90
N LEU A 62 -3.54 22.31 -18.06
CA LEU A 62 -2.19 22.30 -17.52
C LEU A 62 -1.20 21.87 -18.60
N GLU A 63 -0.14 22.64 -18.79
CA GLU A 63 0.91 22.30 -19.76
C GLU A 63 1.61 20.99 -19.36
N GLU A 64 2.05 20.23 -20.36
CA GLU A 64 2.72 18.95 -20.16
C GLU A 64 3.94 19.06 -19.25
N ARG A 65 4.76 20.11 -19.44
CA ARG A 65 5.94 20.38 -18.60
C ARG A 65 5.58 20.60 -17.12
N ASP A 66 4.51 21.32 -16.85
CA ASP A 66 4.06 21.57 -15.48
C ASP A 66 3.51 20.28 -14.85
N ARG A 67 2.80 19.47 -15.65
CA ARG A 67 2.35 18.14 -15.24
C ARG A 67 3.53 17.23 -14.91
N GLU A 68 4.55 17.16 -15.75
CA GLU A 68 5.78 16.40 -15.48
C GLU A 68 6.42 16.83 -14.17
N THR A 69 6.51 18.14 -13.92
CA THR A 69 7.08 18.69 -12.67
C THR A 69 6.28 18.27 -11.43
N VAL A 70 4.94 18.16 -11.53
CA VAL A 70 4.09 17.66 -10.43
C VAL A 70 4.36 16.19 -10.13
N PHE A 71 4.71 15.39 -11.14
CA PHE A 71 4.96 13.95 -11.03
C PHE A 71 6.45 13.56 -10.95
N ASP A 72 7.34 14.54 -10.80
CA ASP A 72 8.79 14.34 -10.60
C ASP A 72 9.23 14.89 -9.22
N PRO A 73 8.83 14.24 -8.11
CA PRO A 73 9.25 14.66 -6.77
C PRO A 73 10.73 14.30 -6.51
N ASP A 74 11.36 15.06 -5.60
CA ASP A 74 12.68 14.72 -5.06
C ASP A 74 12.71 13.27 -4.52
N ASP A 75 13.86 12.60 -4.62
CA ASP A 75 14.01 11.17 -4.30
C ASP A 75 13.48 10.80 -2.90
N GLU A 76 13.70 11.66 -1.90
CA GLU A 76 13.24 11.46 -0.51
C GLU A 76 11.71 11.46 -0.37
N ALA A 77 10.99 12.11 -1.29
CA ALA A 77 9.53 12.21 -1.26
C ALA A 77 8.83 11.20 -2.19
N ARG A 78 9.57 10.50 -3.06
CA ARG A 78 9.01 9.66 -4.12
C ARG A 78 8.11 8.53 -3.59
N GLU A 79 8.52 7.87 -2.51
CA GLU A 79 7.73 6.79 -1.90
C GLU A 79 6.42 7.33 -1.30
N ALA A 80 6.49 8.43 -0.56
CA ALA A 80 5.31 9.09 -0.01
C ALA A 80 4.37 9.62 -1.11
N TYR A 81 4.92 10.13 -2.22
CA TYR A 81 4.13 10.55 -3.38
C TYR A 81 3.40 9.37 -4.02
N THR A 82 4.09 8.25 -4.22
CA THR A 82 3.53 7.01 -4.76
C THR A 82 2.40 6.49 -3.86
N ARG A 83 2.63 6.45 -2.54
CA ARG A 83 1.61 6.11 -1.54
C ARG A 83 0.42 7.07 -1.59
N GLY A 84 0.66 8.37 -1.78
CA GLY A 84 -0.38 9.39 -1.95
C GLY A 84 -1.26 9.14 -3.18
N ILE A 85 -0.66 8.83 -4.34
CA ILE A 85 -1.38 8.49 -5.58
C ILE A 85 -2.20 7.21 -5.40
N THR A 86 -1.62 6.17 -4.81
CA THR A 86 -2.33 4.90 -4.53
C THR A 86 -3.51 5.11 -3.58
N ASN A 87 -3.34 5.89 -2.51
CA ASN A 87 -4.42 6.23 -1.59
C ASN A 87 -5.51 7.07 -2.26
N MET A 88 -5.16 7.95 -3.20
CA MET A 88 -6.14 8.69 -4.01
C MET A 88 -6.98 7.76 -4.86
N LEU A 89 -6.38 6.80 -5.57
CA LEU A 89 -7.11 5.80 -6.37
C LEU A 89 -8.03 4.94 -5.49
N GLY A 90 -7.54 4.47 -4.35
CA GLY A 90 -8.36 3.73 -3.37
C GLY A 90 -9.51 4.56 -2.81
N PHE A 91 -9.27 5.85 -2.50
CA PHE A 91 -10.30 6.77 -2.04
C PHE A 91 -11.40 6.98 -3.10
N LEU A 92 -11.03 7.15 -4.37
CA LEU A 92 -11.99 7.26 -5.48
C LEU A 92 -12.77 5.96 -5.68
N HIS A 93 -12.11 4.81 -5.58
CA HIS A 93 -12.79 3.51 -5.64
C HIS A 93 -13.86 3.40 -4.55
N LEU A 94 -13.49 3.63 -3.27
CA LEU A 94 -14.42 3.61 -2.15
C LEU A 94 -15.56 4.63 -2.30
N GLY A 95 -15.23 5.85 -2.74
CA GLY A 95 -16.20 6.93 -2.92
C GLY A 95 -17.20 6.70 -4.06
N THR A 96 -16.90 5.74 -4.96
CA THR A 96 -17.74 5.42 -6.12
C THR A 96 -18.43 4.07 -6.01
N ILE A 97 -18.29 3.36 -4.87
CA ILE A 97 -19.10 2.17 -4.57
C ILE A 97 -20.58 2.58 -4.53
N GLY A 98 -21.38 1.95 -5.39
CA GLY A 98 -22.81 2.26 -5.54
C GLY A 98 -23.11 3.56 -6.29
N TYR A 99 -22.10 4.19 -6.92
CA TYR A 99 -22.30 5.32 -7.82
C TYR A 99 -22.85 4.86 -9.18
N TYR A 100 -23.46 5.77 -9.94
CA TYR A 100 -24.14 5.43 -11.19
C TYR A 100 -23.18 4.98 -12.30
N VAL A 101 -21.91 5.39 -12.25
CA VAL A 101 -20.83 4.83 -13.08
C VAL A 101 -19.88 4.04 -12.18
N PRO A 102 -19.67 2.73 -12.45
CA PRO A 102 -18.67 1.95 -11.74
C PRO A 102 -17.24 2.48 -11.93
N PHE A 103 -16.42 2.40 -10.88
CA PHE A 103 -15.02 2.87 -10.87
C PHE A 103 -14.21 2.41 -12.08
N LYS A 104 -14.29 1.12 -12.44
CA LYS A 104 -13.55 0.55 -13.58
C LYS A 104 -13.80 1.27 -14.90
N HIS A 105 -15.02 1.76 -15.12
CA HIS A 105 -15.38 2.48 -16.34
C HIS A 105 -14.83 3.90 -16.33
N MET A 106 -14.87 4.59 -15.18
CA MET A 106 -14.24 5.91 -15.02
C MET A 106 -12.72 5.83 -15.19
N LEU A 107 -12.10 4.80 -14.62
CA LEU A 107 -10.66 4.57 -14.78
C LEU A 107 -10.30 4.30 -16.25
N ALA A 108 -11.03 3.42 -16.92
CA ALA A 108 -10.83 3.14 -18.34
C ALA A 108 -11.03 4.38 -19.22
N GLU A 109 -12.04 5.22 -18.94
CA GLU A 109 -12.26 6.48 -19.65
C GLU A 109 -11.09 7.46 -19.42
N GLY A 110 -10.63 7.61 -18.19
CA GLY A 110 -9.49 8.48 -17.85
C GLY A 110 -8.20 8.05 -18.55
N VAL A 111 -7.89 6.75 -18.55
CA VAL A 111 -6.71 6.20 -19.24
C VAL A 111 -6.82 6.39 -20.76
N ASN A 112 -7.99 6.16 -21.35
CA ASN A 112 -8.19 6.41 -22.78
C ASN A 112 -7.93 7.88 -23.15
N LYS A 113 -8.46 8.83 -22.37
CA LYS A 113 -8.21 10.27 -22.60
C LYS A 113 -6.72 10.62 -22.52
N ALA A 114 -6.01 10.05 -21.54
CA ALA A 114 -4.57 10.27 -21.38
C ALA A 114 -3.78 9.72 -22.59
N GLU A 115 -4.13 8.53 -23.07
CA GLU A 115 -3.50 7.92 -24.25
C GLU A 115 -3.76 8.74 -25.53
N GLN A 116 -4.99 9.24 -25.72
CA GLN A 116 -5.32 10.13 -26.83
C GLN A 116 -4.47 11.41 -26.81
N GLN A 117 -4.31 12.02 -25.63
CA GLN A 117 -3.46 13.19 -25.46
C GLN A 117 -1.98 12.89 -25.77
N LEU A 118 -1.46 11.74 -25.31
CA LEU A 118 -0.07 11.32 -25.58
C LEU A 118 0.21 11.11 -27.06
N ALA A 119 -0.78 10.64 -27.82
CA ALA A 119 -0.63 10.40 -29.25
C ALA A 119 -1.04 11.57 -30.13
N ASP A 120 -1.44 12.71 -29.55
CA ASP A 120 -2.02 13.85 -30.25
C ASP A 120 -3.11 13.41 -31.24
N SER A 121 -3.97 12.49 -30.79
CA SER A 121 -4.95 11.83 -31.64
C SER A 121 -6.18 11.37 -30.86
N ASP A 122 -7.33 11.94 -31.21
CA ASP A 122 -8.65 11.53 -30.71
C ASP A 122 -9.03 10.09 -31.07
N TYR A 123 -8.30 9.48 -32.02
CA TYR A 123 -8.57 8.14 -32.54
C TYR A 123 -7.66 7.06 -31.95
N ARG A 124 -6.74 7.40 -31.04
CA ARG A 124 -6.00 6.37 -30.31
C ARG A 124 -6.96 5.62 -29.39
N MET A 125 -7.24 4.38 -29.75
CA MET A 125 -8.04 3.46 -28.96
C MET A 125 -7.11 2.50 -28.23
N VAL A 126 -7.23 2.44 -26.90
CA VAL A 126 -6.55 1.44 -26.10
C VAL A 126 -7.57 0.53 -25.43
N ASN A 127 -7.22 -0.75 -25.28
CA ASN A 127 -8.01 -1.66 -24.47
C ASN A 127 -7.51 -1.55 -23.03
N VAL A 128 -8.36 -1.09 -22.12
CA VAL A 128 -8.04 -0.99 -20.68
C VAL A 128 -8.77 -2.12 -19.95
N GLU A 129 -8.01 -3.12 -19.55
CA GLU A 129 -8.51 -4.23 -18.75
C GLU A 129 -8.22 -3.95 -17.28
N PHE A 130 -9.30 -3.74 -16.50
CA PHE A 130 -9.23 -3.58 -15.05
C PHE A 130 -10.19 -4.56 -14.40
N ASN A 131 -9.62 -5.65 -13.89
CA ASN A 131 -10.34 -6.69 -13.18
C ASN A 131 -9.99 -6.60 -11.70
N VAL A 132 -11.03 -6.55 -10.86
CA VAL A 132 -10.90 -6.66 -9.41
C VAL A 132 -11.70 -7.88 -9.02
N ASP A 133 -10.99 -8.99 -8.89
CA ASP A 133 -11.56 -10.22 -8.38
C ASP A 133 -11.39 -10.18 -6.86
N PRO A 134 -12.49 -10.11 -6.09
CA PRO A 134 -12.38 -10.27 -4.65
C PRO A 134 -11.91 -11.70 -4.40
N VAL A 135 -10.62 -11.85 -4.15
CA VAL A 135 -10.12 -12.99 -3.38
C VAL A 135 -10.93 -13.01 -2.09
N GLY A 136 -11.42 -14.19 -1.71
CA GLY A 136 -12.27 -14.36 -0.53
C GLY A 136 -11.65 -13.73 0.72
N ARG A 137 -12.42 -13.64 1.80
CA ARG A 137 -11.82 -13.26 3.09
C ARG A 137 -10.67 -14.23 3.36
N ILE A 138 -9.45 -13.71 3.40
CA ILE A 138 -8.28 -14.47 3.80
C ILE A 138 -8.52 -14.82 5.26
N ASP A 139 -8.64 -16.12 5.52
CA ASP A 139 -8.73 -16.65 6.87
C ASP A 139 -7.31 -16.74 7.41
N VAL A 140 -6.94 -15.77 8.26
CA VAL A 140 -5.60 -15.69 8.82
C VAL A 140 -5.27 -16.94 9.64
N ASP A 141 -6.27 -17.52 10.30
CA ASP A 141 -6.07 -18.73 11.11
C ASP A 141 -5.69 -19.91 10.19
N ASP A 142 -6.35 -20.04 9.03
CA ASP A 142 -5.99 -21.03 8.00
C ASP A 142 -4.58 -20.81 7.43
N VAL A 143 -4.15 -19.55 7.28
CA VAL A 143 -2.79 -19.21 6.84
C VAL A 143 -1.75 -19.58 7.90
N VAL A 144 -2.04 -19.33 9.18
CA VAL A 144 -1.17 -19.74 10.29
C VAL A 144 -1.07 -21.26 10.35
N ASP A 145 -2.20 -21.98 10.25
CA ASP A 145 -2.24 -23.43 10.24
C ASP A 145 -1.40 -24.00 9.07
N LYS A 146 -1.50 -23.44 7.87
CA LYS A 146 -0.67 -23.86 6.72
C LYS A 146 0.82 -23.65 6.97
N ILE A 147 1.21 -22.53 7.60
CA ILE A 147 2.62 -22.24 7.91
C ILE A 147 3.13 -23.19 9.00
N GLU A 148 2.36 -23.41 10.06
CA GLU A 148 2.75 -24.31 11.16
C GLU A 148 2.86 -25.77 10.73
N ASN A 149 2.09 -26.19 9.72
CA ASN A 149 2.10 -27.55 9.18
C ASN A 149 3.05 -27.73 7.97
N ASP A 150 3.93 -26.77 7.68
CA ASP A 150 4.84 -26.77 6.53
C ASP A 150 4.14 -26.89 5.16
N GLU A 151 2.87 -26.51 5.05
CA GLU A 151 2.04 -26.60 3.84
C GLU A 151 2.23 -25.39 2.91
N PHE A 152 3.48 -24.95 2.72
CA PHE A 152 3.81 -23.74 1.95
C PHE A 152 3.33 -23.76 0.49
N GLU A 153 3.18 -24.96 -0.10
CA GLU A 153 2.67 -25.12 -1.48
C GLU A 153 1.19 -24.74 -1.62
N GLN A 154 0.45 -24.67 -0.52
CA GLN A 154 -0.98 -24.33 -0.48
C GLN A 154 -1.22 -22.84 -0.16
N LEU A 155 -0.16 -22.08 0.12
CA LEU A 155 -0.23 -20.65 0.36
C LEU A 155 -0.23 -19.87 -0.95
N THR A 156 -1.20 -18.98 -1.09
CA THR A 156 -1.26 -17.99 -2.17
C THR A 156 -0.40 -16.77 -1.83
N ASP A 157 0.05 -16.04 -2.87
CA ASP A 157 0.80 -14.78 -2.70
C ASP A 157 -0.02 -13.74 -1.92
N GLU A 158 -1.34 -13.73 -2.09
CA GLU A 158 -2.27 -12.86 -1.38
C GLU A 158 -2.36 -13.20 0.11
N GLU A 159 -2.48 -14.48 0.45
CA GLU A 159 -2.44 -14.97 1.84
C GLU A 159 -1.12 -14.59 2.53
N LEU A 160 0.00 -14.78 1.84
CA LEU A 160 1.33 -14.42 2.36
C LEU A 160 1.46 -12.91 2.57
N ARG A 161 1.00 -12.08 1.61
CA ARG A 161 1.01 -10.62 1.76
C ARG A 161 0.12 -10.15 2.90
N ALA A 162 -1.07 -10.73 3.05
CA ALA A 162 -1.98 -10.40 4.15
C ALA A 162 -1.38 -10.77 5.50
N PHE A 163 -0.75 -11.95 5.60
CA PHE A 163 -0.05 -12.41 6.80
C PHE A 163 1.13 -11.51 7.16
N VAL A 164 2.01 -11.18 6.20
CA VAL A 164 3.13 -10.26 6.42
C VAL A 164 2.64 -8.90 6.88
N ARG A 165 1.57 -8.38 6.26
CA ARG A 165 0.97 -7.10 6.67
C ARG A 165 0.47 -7.15 8.12
N LEU A 166 -0.23 -8.23 8.50
CA LEU A 166 -0.70 -8.43 9.87
C LEU A 166 0.46 -8.47 10.87
N LEU A 167 1.55 -9.17 10.55
CA LEU A 167 2.75 -9.20 11.39
C LEU A 167 3.33 -7.80 11.56
N THR A 168 3.49 -7.04 10.47
CA THR A 168 4.03 -5.68 10.53
C THR A 168 3.14 -4.65 11.22
N GLU A 169 1.82 -4.90 11.28
CA GLU A 169 0.86 -4.03 11.99
C GLU A 169 0.72 -4.42 13.48
N SER A 170 1.28 -5.54 13.91
CA SER A 170 1.26 -5.97 15.33
C SER A 170 2.49 -5.43 16.07
N ASP A 171 2.25 -4.75 17.21
CA ASP A 171 3.32 -4.21 18.08
C ASP A 171 4.22 -5.29 18.69
N ASP A 172 3.80 -6.56 18.61
CA ASP A 172 4.52 -7.73 19.12
C ASP A 172 5.58 -8.28 18.13
N PHE A 173 5.53 -7.88 16.86
CA PHE A 173 6.49 -8.34 15.86
C PHE A 173 7.73 -7.43 15.82
N SER A 174 8.87 -7.97 16.26
CA SER A 174 10.18 -7.34 16.08
C SER A 174 10.94 -8.01 14.93
N PRO A 175 11.20 -7.29 13.82
CA PRO A 175 11.97 -7.83 12.69
C PRO A 175 13.38 -8.29 13.10
N ASP A 176 13.99 -7.60 14.06
CA ASP A 176 15.32 -7.95 14.58
C ASP A 176 15.26 -9.22 15.43
N ALA A 177 14.24 -9.37 16.25
CA ALA A 177 14.02 -10.61 17.02
C ALA A 177 13.71 -11.80 16.11
N ALA A 178 12.95 -11.59 15.02
CA ALA A 178 12.66 -12.62 14.03
C ALA A 178 13.93 -13.09 13.30
N ARG A 179 14.82 -12.16 12.92
CA ARG A 179 16.11 -12.49 12.31
C ARG A 179 17.01 -13.27 13.26
N GLU A 180 17.08 -12.86 14.53
CA GLU A 180 17.89 -13.54 15.54
C GLU A 180 17.37 -14.97 15.80
N ASN A 181 16.05 -15.16 15.85
CA ASN A 181 15.43 -16.48 15.99
C ASN A 181 15.71 -17.39 14.78
N LEU A 182 15.56 -16.87 13.56
CA LEU A 182 15.84 -17.62 12.33
C LEU A 182 17.31 -18.03 12.24
N HIS A 183 18.24 -17.13 12.60
CA HIS A 183 19.66 -17.46 12.65
C HIS A 183 19.97 -18.56 13.67
N ALA A 184 19.39 -18.48 14.88
CA ALA A 184 19.57 -19.48 15.92
C ALA A 184 19.02 -20.86 15.50
N GLN A 185 17.86 -20.90 14.83
CA GLN A 185 17.29 -22.15 14.31
C GLN A 185 18.12 -22.74 13.16
N MET A 186 18.66 -21.90 12.27
CA MET A 186 19.58 -22.36 11.23
C MET A 186 20.88 -22.93 11.80
N GLU A 187 21.42 -22.33 12.86
CA GLU A 187 22.63 -22.83 13.53
C GLU A 187 22.38 -24.19 14.20
N ASP A 188 21.24 -24.37 14.88
CA ASP A 188 20.82 -25.66 15.44
C ASP A 188 20.59 -26.72 14.35
N TYR A 189 19.98 -26.34 13.23
CA TYR A 189 19.78 -27.23 12.08
C TYR A 189 21.11 -27.69 11.47
N VAL A 190 22.06 -26.76 11.26
CA VAL A 190 23.42 -27.07 10.77
C VAL A 190 24.13 -28.01 11.74
N GLY A 191 24.07 -27.76 13.05
CA GLY A 191 24.66 -28.65 14.06
C GLY A 191 24.05 -30.06 14.08
N LYS A 192 22.74 -30.18 13.85
CA LYS A 192 22.07 -31.49 13.70
C LYS A 192 22.52 -32.24 12.44
N VAL A 193 22.74 -31.54 11.33
CA VAL A 193 23.23 -32.13 10.07
C VAL A 193 24.68 -32.60 10.22
N GLU A 194 25.55 -31.78 10.81
CA GLU A 194 26.97 -32.14 11.04
C GLU A 194 27.11 -33.33 11.99
N SER A 195 26.36 -33.35 13.09
CA SER A 195 26.35 -34.47 14.03
C SER A 195 25.76 -35.75 13.46
N ALA A 196 24.81 -35.65 12.51
CA ALA A 196 24.29 -36.80 11.77
C ALA A 196 25.31 -37.32 10.75
N ALA A 197 26.05 -36.44 10.09
CA ALA A 197 27.14 -36.81 9.17
C ALA A 197 28.26 -37.55 9.89
N GLN A 198 28.71 -37.05 11.04
CA GLN A 198 29.74 -37.71 11.86
C GLN A 198 29.32 -39.10 12.37
N ARG A 199 28.07 -39.23 12.83
CA ARG A 199 27.51 -40.54 13.24
C ARG A 199 27.44 -41.53 12.07
N ARG A 200 27.17 -41.03 10.86
CA ARG A 200 27.16 -41.86 9.65
C ARG A 200 28.57 -42.32 9.29
N GLU A 201 29.56 -41.45 9.42
CA GLU A 201 30.97 -41.72 9.12
C GLU A 201 31.57 -42.75 10.10
N GLN A 202 31.34 -42.57 11.41
CA GLN A 202 31.74 -43.54 12.45
C GLN A 202 31.12 -44.93 12.23
N LYS A 203 29.83 -44.98 11.86
CA LYS A 203 29.13 -46.24 11.61
C LYS A 203 29.63 -46.95 10.34
N VAL A 204 30.12 -46.21 9.35
CA VAL A 204 30.74 -46.78 8.15
C VAL A 204 32.12 -47.34 8.48
N GLU A 205 32.87 -46.66 9.35
CA GLU A 205 34.19 -47.09 9.83
C GLU A 205 34.10 -48.39 10.65
N GLU A 206 33.13 -48.48 11.58
CA GLU A 206 32.83 -49.69 12.37
C GLU A 206 32.38 -50.91 11.53
N LEU A 207 31.83 -50.70 10.33
CA LEU A 207 31.41 -51.78 9.42
C LEU A 207 32.53 -52.22 8.47
N SER A 208 33.65 -51.50 8.45
CA SER A 208 34.81 -51.75 7.59
C SER A 208 36.01 -52.40 8.33
N GLU A 209 35.88 -52.62 9.64
CA GLU A 209 36.75 -53.47 10.47
C GLU A 209 36.17 -54.89 10.66
#